data_AF-A0AAW1CSH5-F1
#
_entry.id   AF-A0AAW1CSH5-F1
#
_cell.length_a   1.000
_cell.length_b   1.000
_cell.length_c   1.000
_cell.angle_alpha   90.00
_cell.angle_beta   90.00
_cell.angle_gamma   90.00
#
_symmetry.space_group_name_H-M   'P 1'
#
loop_
_entity.id
_entity.type
_entity.pdbx_description
1 polymer ?
#
loop_
_entity_poly.entity_id
_entity_poly.type
_entity_poly.pdbx_seq_one_letter_code
_entity_poly.pdbx_strand_id
1 'polypeptide(L)'
;MSNSFCFYITAVRCPTPRIPHKGRLVEDENGGEYGVGSVVQFSCEPSHLLQGEGSIVCTDAGVWSHPAPLCLPVCDYPGEPENGRVIPLKFTYEPGDRLKVTCFDGFVTRLETKLICKSDGTWSQPLPECRNYTSV
;
A
#
# COMPACT_ATOMS: atom_id res chain seq x y z
N MET A 1 6.77 -61.29 -5.50
CA MET A 1 6.54 -60.86 -4.11
C MET A 1 6.91 -59.40 -4.00
N SER A 2 5.91 -58.58 -3.73
CA SER A 2 5.98 -57.14 -3.53
C SER A 2 6.99 -56.80 -2.42
N ASN A 3 7.86 -55.83 -2.64
CA ASN A 3 8.16 -54.90 -1.56
C ASN A 3 8.51 -53.54 -2.11
N SER A 4 7.48 -52.71 -2.07
CA SER A 4 7.44 -51.29 -2.31
C SER A 4 8.60 -50.59 -1.60
N PHE A 5 9.54 -50.03 -2.36
CA PHE A 5 10.30 -48.88 -1.86
C PHE A 5 9.30 -47.73 -1.78
N CYS A 6 8.60 -47.64 -0.64
CA CYS A 6 7.91 -46.41 -0.29
C CYS A 6 9.00 -45.40 0.05
N PHE A 7 9.57 -44.78 -0.99
CA PHE A 7 10.32 -43.54 -0.82
C PHE A 7 9.36 -42.59 -0.14
N TYR A 8 9.69 -42.17 1.08
CA TYR A 8 8.97 -41.10 1.77
C TYR A 8 9.13 -39.83 0.93
N ILE A 9 8.28 -39.64 -0.07
CA ILE A 9 8.11 -38.36 -0.76
C ILE A 9 7.43 -37.47 0.27
N THR A 10 8.22 -36.76 1.07
CA THR A 10 7.67 -35.69 1.90
C THR A 10 7.05 -34.68 0.96
N ALA A 11 5.74 -34.48 1.04
CA ALA A 11 5.06 -33.47 0.25
C ALA A 11 5.70 -32.11 0.59
N VAL A 12 6.36 -31.49 -0.39
CA VAL A 12 6.92 -30.14 -0.23
C VAL A 12 5.75 -29.17 -0.12
N ARG A 13 5.76 -28.39 0.95
CA ARG A 13 4.71 -27.43 1.27
C ARG A 13 5.34 -26.15 1.74
N CYS A 14 4.74 -25.03 1.36
CA CYS A 14 5.11 -23.74 1.88
C CYS A 14 4.44 -23.50 3.25
N PRO A 15 5.09 -22.74 4.13
CA PRO A 15 4.46 -22.31 5.37
C PRO A 15 3.25 -21.42 5.07
N THR A 16 2.29 -21.37 5.99
CA THR A 16 1.18 -20.41 5.90
C THR A 16 1.73 -19.00 5.68
N PRO A 17 1.28 -18.30 4.63
CA PRO A 17 1.81 -16.98 4.32
C PRO A 17 1.48 -16.02 5.46
N ARG A 18 2.45 -15.17 5.81
CA ARG A 18 2.23 -14.14 6.82
C ARG A 18 1.33 -13.05 6.22
N ILE A 19 0.20 -12.78 6.88
CA ILE A 19 -0.70 -11.72 6.46
C ILE A 19 -0.13 -10.36 6.92
N PRO A 20 0.04 -9.38 6.01
CA PRO A 20 0.47 -8.06 6.42
C PRO A 20 -0.55 -7.39 7.34
N HIS A 21 -0.06 -6.54 8.24
CA HIS A 21 -0.94 -5.68 9.04
C HIS A 21 -1.81 -4.84 8.10
N LYS A 22 -3.12 -4.78 8.34
CA LYS A 22 -4.10 -4.13 7.45
C LYS A 22 -4.19 -4.74 6.05
N GLY A 23 -3.82 -6.01 5.90
CA GLY A 23 -4.04 -6.78 4.69
C GLY A 23 -4.78 -8.09 4.93
N ARG A 24 -5.12 -8.76 3.84
CA ARG A 24 -5.83 -10.05 3.81
C ARG A 24 -5.42 -10.86 2.59
N LEU A 25 -5.67 -12.17 2.62
CA LEU A 25 -5.69 -12.97 1.39
C LEU A 25 -6.99 -12.69 0.63
N VAL A 26 -6.90 -12.55 -0.68
CA VAL A 26 -8.07 -12.35 -1.55
C VAL A 26 -8.90 -13.63 -1.56
N GLU A 27 -8.25 -14.78 -1.72
CA GLU A 27 -8.86 -16.11 -1.75
C GLU A 27 -7.87 -17.09 -1.08
N ASP A 28 -8.34 -17.87 -0.10
CA ASP A 28 -7.57 -18.95 0.54
C ASP A 28 -8.27 -20.29 0.29
N GLU A 29 -8.29 -20.70 -0.98
CA GLU A 29 -8.94 -21.96 -1.39
C GLU A 29 -8.25 -23.21 -0.81
N ASN A 30 -6.97 -23.07 -0.45
CA ASN A 30 -6.16 -24.17 0.05
C ASN A 30 -6.33 -24.41 1.56
N GLY A 31 -7.05 -23.53 2.28
CA GLY A 31 -7.36 -23.71 3.70
C GLY A 31 -6.13 -23.92 4.58
N GLY A 32 -4.99 -23.34 4.20
CA GLY A 32 -3.71 -23.51 4.90
C GLY A 32 -2.78 -24.62 4.37
N GLU A 33 -3.17 -25.41 3.36
CA GLU A 33 -2.31 -26.42 2.73
C GLU A 33 -1.72 -25.95 1.39
N TYR A 34 -0.56 -25.28 1.43
CA TYR A 34 0.08 -24.74 0.23
C TYR A 34 1.13 -25.69 -0.35
N GLY A 35 0.77 -26.48 -1.35
CA GLY A 35 1.70 -27.33 -2.10
C GLY A 35 2.51 -26.56 -3.13
N VAL A 36 3.50 -27.21 -3.74
CA VAL A 36 4.27 -26.63 -4.86
C VAL A 36 3.32 -26.17 -5.97
N GLY A 37 3.49 -24.92 -6.41
CA GLY A 37 2.63 -24.28 -7.41
C GLY A 37 1.39 -23.58 -6.84
N SER A 38 1.06 -23.75 -5.55
CA SER A 38 -0.01 -22.96 -4.92
C SER A 38 0.30 -21.47 -5.05
N VAL A 39 -0.72 -20.69 -5.42
CA VAL A 39 -0.65 -19.23 -5.54
C VAL A 39 -1.50 -18.62 -4.44
N VAL A 40 -0.98 -17.59 -3.79
CA VAL A 40 -1.75 -16.78 -2.83
C VAL A 40 -1.67 -15.33 -3.22
N GLN A 41 -2.80 -14.64 -3.18
CA GLN A 41 -2.92 -13.23 -3.55
C GLN A 41 -3.32 -12.39 -2.34
N PHE A 42 -2.66 -11.26 -2.16
CA PHE A 42 -2.90 -10.32 -1.08
C PHE A 42 -3.72 -9.12 -1.54
N SER A 43 -4.49 -8.56 -0.62
CA SER A 43 -5.10 -7.23 -0.76
C SER A 43 -4.97 -6.46 0.54
N CYS A 44 -4.92 -5.14 0.43
CA CYS A 44 -4.92 -4.25 1.59
C CYS A 44 -6.34 -3.79 1.93
N GLU A 45 -6.56 -3.46 3.21
CA GLU A 45 -7.75 -2.74 3.65
C GLU A 45 -7.88 -1.40 2.91
N PRO A 46 -9.08 -0.78 2.88
CA PRO A 46 -9.23 0.59 2.41
C PRO A 46 -8.23 1.55 3.08
N SER A 47 -7.89 2.63 2.39
CA SER A 47 -6.87 3.62 2.79
C SER A 47 -5.45 3.06 3.01
N HIS A 48 -5.15 1.89 2.45
CA HIS A 48 -3.81 1.33 2.40
C HIS A 48 -3.43 0.89 0.99
N LEU A 49 -2.17 1.10 0.62
CA LEU A 49 -1.62 0.66 -0.66
C LEU A 49 -0.71 -0.56 -0.46
N LEU A 50 -0.84 -1.53 -1.37
CA LEU A 50 0.02 -2.71 -1.40
C LEU A 50 1.38 -2.34 -1.96
N GLN A 51 2.43 -2.57 -1.17
CA GLN A 51 3.82 -2.39 -1.57
C GLN A 51 4.55 -3.73 -1.61
N GLY A 52 5.01 -4.12 -2.80
CA GLY A 52 5.66 -5.40 -3.07
C GLY A 52 4.85 -6.26 -4.04
N GLU A 53 5.12 -7.56 -4.06
CA GLU A 53 4.44 -8.49 -4.95
C GLU A 53 3.04 -8.84 -4.41
N GLY A 54 2.01 -8.60 -5.21
CA GLY A 54 0.62 -8.85 -4.82
C GLY A 54 0.24 -10.34 -4.81
N SER A 55 0.99 -11.19 -5.51
CA SER A 55 0.78 -12.63 -5.57
C SER A 55 2.09 -13.41 -5.46
N ILE A 56 2.13 -14.41 -4.60
CA ILE A 56 3.32 -15.25 -4.40
C ILE A 56 3.01 -16.71 -4.68
N VAL A 57 4.02 -17.46 -5.11
CA VAL A 57 3.90 -18.85 -5.56
C VAL A 57 4.76 -19.75 -4.71
N CYS A 58 4.24 -20.91 -4.31
CA CYS A 58 5.02 -21.89 -3.58
C CYS A 58 5.99 -22.61 -4.50
N THR A 59 7.28 -22.52 -4.21
CA THR A 59 8.36 -23.13 -5.02
C THR A 59 8.58 -24.60 -4.65
N ASP A 60 9.31 -25.32 -5.50
CA ASP A 60 9.75 -26.70 -5.28
C ASP A 60 10.70 -26.86 -4.08
N ALA A 61 11.28 -25.77 -3.60
CA ALA A 61 12.07 -25.70 -2.37
C ALA A 61 11.21 -25.55 -1.09
N GLY A 62 9.87 -25.47 -1.21
CA GLY A 62 8.98 -25.29 -0.06
C GLY A 62 9.02 -23.90 0.55
N VAL A 63 9.45 -22.91 -0.24
CA VAL A 63 9.46 -21.50 0.12
C VAL A 63 8.66 -20.68 -0.87
N TRP A 64 8.12 -19.55 -0.43
CA TRP A 64 7.42 -18.62 -1.31
C TRP A 64 8.39 -17.89 -2.24
N SER A 65 7.94 -17.62 -3.48
CA SER A 65 8.74 -16.93 -4.49
C SER A 65 9.14 -15.51 -4.10
N HIS A 66 8.32 -14.85 -3.28
CA HIS A 66 8.57 -13.51 -2.73
C HIS A 66 8.11 -13.46 -1.27
N PRO A 67 8.64 -12.53 -0.45
CA PRO A 67 8.08 -12.26 0.86
C PRO A 67 6.65 -11.70 0.73
N ALA A 68 5.87 -11.81 1.82
CA ALA A 68 4.58 -11.14 1.89
C ALA A 68 4.73 -9.62 1.71
N PRO A 69 3.83 -8.95 0.97
CA PRO A 69 3.90 -7.51 0.74
C PRO A 69 3.61 -6.73 2.03
N LEU A 70 3.78 -5.42 1.98
CA LEU A 70 3.38 -4.49 3.03
C LEU A 70 2.11 -3.74 2.62
N CYS A 71 1.27 -3.38 3.59
CA CYS A 71 0.17 -2.45 3.38
C CYS A 71 0.52 -1.13 4.05
N LEU A 72 0.83 -0.12 3.26
CA LEU A 72 1.19 1.21 3.76
C LEU A 72 -0.05 2.10 3.84
N PRO A 73 -0.28 2.81 4.95
CA PRO A 73 -1.35 3.80 5.01
C PRO A 73 -1.05 4.93 4.01
N VAL A 74 -2.09 5.42 3.35
CA VAL A 74 -1.98 6.48 2.35
C VAL A 74 -2.77 7.71 2.80
N CYS A 75 -2.35 8.88 2.32
CA CYS A 75 -3.12 10.10 2.54
C CYS A 75 -4.17 10.25 1.43
N ASP A 76 -5.39 10.52 1.85
CA ASP A 76 -6.47 10.88 0.92
C ASP A 76 -6.29 12.30 0.39
N TYR A 77 -6.93 12.56 -0.75
CA TYR A 77 -7.04 13.88 -1.33
C TYR A 77 -7.58 14.92 -0.31
N PRO A 78 -6.79 15.95 0.05
CA PRO A 78 -7.18 16.89 1.11
C PRO A 78 -8.28 17.88 0.69
N GLY A 79 -8.72 17.86 -0.58
CA GLY A 79 -9.56 18.89 -1.18
C GLY A 79 -8.74 20.00 -1.85
N GLU A 80 -9.44 21.01 -2.37
CA GLU A 80 -8.83 22.24 -2.88
C GLU A 80 -8.96 23.38 -1.86
N PRO A 81 -7.94 24.25 -1.73
CA PRO A 81 -8.07 25.46 -0.95
C PRO A 81 -8.97 26.46 -1.69
N GLU A 82 -9.66 27.31 -0.94
CA GLU A 82 -10.41 28.42 -1.54
C GLU A 82 -9.44 29.33 -2.31
N ASN A 83 -9.78 29.70 -3.55
CA ASN A 83 -8.93 30.50 -4.44
C ASN A 83 -7.53 29.90 -4.71
N GLY A 84 -7.42 28.58 -4.72
CA GLY A 84 -6.19 27.90 -5.11
C GLY A 84 -6.42 26.48 -5.58
N ARG A 85 -5.31 25.78 -5.79
CA ARG A 85 -5.30 24.36 -6.16
C ARG A 85 -4.11 23.62 -5.55
N VAL A 86 -4.20 22.31 -5.40
CA VAL A 86 -3.09 21.42 -5.02
C VAL A 86 -2.51 20.71 -6.25
N ILE A 87 -1.18 20.54 -6.26
CA ILE A 87 -0.47 19.82 -7.32
C ILE A 87 0.64 18.92 -6.73
N PRO A 88 0.87 17.71 -7.27
CA PRO A 88 0.08 17.04 -8.32
C PRO A 88 -1.30 16.60 -7.81
N LEU A 89 -2.32 16.58 -8.68
CA LEU A 89 -3.65 16.10 -8.33
C LEU A 89 -3.69 14.56 -8.42
N LYS A 90 -3.75 13.91 -7.26
CA LYS A 90 -4.04 12.48 -7.08
C LYS A 90 -5.20 12.32 -6.10
N PHE A 91 -5.91 11.19 -6.21
CA PHE A 91 -6.91 10.80 -5.20
C PHE A 91 -6.27 10.24 -3.92
N THR A 92 -5.05 9.70 -4.05
CA THR A 92 -4.33 9.00 -2.99
C THR A 92 -2.84 9.29 -3.12
N TYR A 93 -2.17 9.48 -1.98
CA TYR A 93 -0.75 9.82 -1.91
C TYR A 93 -0.01 8.87 -0.99
N GLU A 94 1.15 8.41 -1.46
CA GLU A 94 2.00 7.50 -0.71
C GLU A 94 2.79 8.24 0.37
N PRO A 95 3.19 7.56 1.46
CA PRO A 95 4.10 8.15 2.43
C PRO A 95 5.35 8.77 1.76
N GLY A 96 5.60 10.04 2.06
CA GLY A 96 6.69 10.83 1.47
C GLY A 96 6.29 11.68 0.27
N ASP A 97 5.12 11.44 -0.35
CA ASP A 97 4.60 12.32 -1.42
C ASP A 97 4.45 13.75 -0.90
N ARG A 98 4.70 14.72 -1.81
CA ARG A 98 4.69 16.14 -1.50
C ARG A 98 3.70 16.86 -2.41
N LEU A 99 2.75 17.54 -1.77
CA LEU A 99 1.78 18.41 -2.41
C LEU A 99 2.20 19.86 -2.28
N LYS A 100 2.13 20.60 -3.39
CA LYS A 100 2.29 22.05 -3.41
C LYS A 100 0.92 22.70 -3.55
N VAL A 101 0.68 23.70 -2.71
CA VAL A 101 -0.47 24.59 -2.85
C VAL A 101 -0.10 25.75 -3.78
N THR A 102 -0.95 25.99 -4.78
CA THR A 102 -0.79 27.09 -5.73
C THR A 102 -2.05 27.95 -5.67
N CYS A 103 -1.90 29.18 -5.21
CA CYS A 103 -3.00 30.14 -5.18
C CYS A 103 -3.26 30.75 -6.56
N PHE A 104 -4.51 31.13 -6.81
CA PHE A 104 -4.88 31.87 -8.01
C PHE A 104 -4.40 33.32 -7.94
N ASP A 105 -4.42 34.01 -9.08
CA ASP A 105 -3.93 35.38 -9.20
C ASP A 105 -4.62 36.30 -8.17
N GLY A 106 -3.80 37.09 -7.46
CA GLY A 106 -4.28 37.95 -6.38
C GLY A 106 -4.42 37.25 -5.02
N PHE A 107 -3.97 36.00 -4.88
CA PHE A 107 -3.96 35.30 -3.59
C PHE A 107 -2.60 34.69 -3.26
N VAL A 108 -2.30 34.59 -1.97
CA VAL A 108 -1.08 34.00 -1.43
C VAL A 108 -1.38 33.18 -0.18
N THR A 109 -0.57 32.14 0.06
CA THR A 109 -0.47 31.52 1.38
C THR A 109 0.48 32.34 2.26
N ARG A 110 0.29 32.31 3.58
CA ARG A 110 1.18 33.02 4.52
C ARG A 110 2.65 32.60 4.42
N LEU A 111 2.92 31.35 4.03
CA LEU A 111 4.25 30.74 3.85
C LEU A 111 4.24 29.85 2.61
N GLU A 112 5.42 29.43 2.12
CA GLU A 112 5.49 28.39 1.08
C GLU A 112 5.02 27.06 1.69
N THR A 113 3.73 26.74 1.51
CA THR A 113 3.10 25.58 2.14
C THR A 113 3.29 24.33 1.29
N LYS A 114 3.99 23.34 1.84
CA LYS A 114 4.14 22.01 1.25
C LYS A 114 3.52 20.99 2.20
N LEU A 115 2.48 20.27 1.75
CA LEU A 115 1.90 19.18 2.51
C LEU A 115 2.69 17.91 2.19
N ILE A 116 3.10 17.18 3.23
CA ILE A 116 3.84 15.92 3.08
C ILE A 116 2.96 14.80 3.64
N CYS A 117 2.74 13.75 2.85
CA CYS A 117 2.04 12.58 3.37
C CYS A 117 2.96 11.83 4.34
N LYS A 118 2.57 11.72 5.61
CA LYS A 118 3.36 11.01 6.62
C LYS A 118 3.14 9.51 6.53
N SER A 119 4.03 8.75 7.17
CA SER A 119 3.96 7.28 7.24
C SER A 119 2.77 6.73 8.03
N ASP A 120 2.00 7.60 8.69
CA ASP A 120 0.76 7.26 9.40
C ASP A 120 -0.50 7.48 8.54
N GLY A 121 -0.36 7.86 7.26
CA GLY A 121 -1.47 8.16 6.36
C GLY A 121 -2.11 9.53 6.59
N THR A 122 -1.47 10.42 7.34
CA THR A 122 -1.98 11.78 7.57
C THR A 122 -1.06 12.84 6.98
N TRP A 123 -1.63 13.97 6.56
CA TRP A 123 -0.86 15.11 6.06
C TRP A 123 -0.04 15.76 7.18
N SER A 124 1.16 16.26 6.85
CA SER A 124 2.05 16.95 7.80
C SER A 124 1.43 18.20 8.42
N GLN A 125 0.42 18.77 7.77
CA GLN A 125 -0.31 19.95 8.18
C GLN A 125 -1.66 20.01 7.47
N PRO A 126 -2.65 20.71 8.05
CA PRO A 126 -3.94 20.92 7.38
C PRO A 126 -3.78 21.74 6.10
N LEU A 127 -4.77 21.62 5.21
CA LEU A 127 -4.84 22.39 3.97
C LEU A 127 -4.96 23.89 4.28
N PRO A 128 -4.03 24.75 3.80
CA PRO A 128 -4.08 26.19 4.05
C PRO A 128 -5.10 26.89 3.15
N GLU A 129 -5.51 28.09 3.55
CA GLU A 129 -6.31 28.99 2.71
C GLU A 129 -5.40 29.89 1.87
N CYS A 130 -5.82 30.18 0.63
CA CYS A 130 -5.26 31.26 -0.15
C CYS A 130 -5.97 32.57 0.19
N ARG A 131 -5.22 33.57 0.68
CA ARG A 131 -5.75 34.86 1.12
C ARG A 131 -5.33 35.96 0.16
N ASN A 132 -6.17 36.98 0.01
CA ASN A 132 -5.87 38.10 -0.87
C ASN A 132 -4.57 38.79 -0.39
N TYR A 133 -3.69 39.14 -1.33
CA TYR A 133 -2.43 39.84 -1.05
C TYR A 133 -2.63 41.15 -0.29
N THR A 134 -3.79 41.82 -0.43
CA THR A 134 -4.10 43.07 0.28
C THR A 134 -4.48 42.90 1.75
N SER A 135 -4.67 41.66 2.21
CA SER A 135 -5.21 41.33 3.54
C SER A 135 -4.19 40.59 4.43
N VAL A 136 -2.91 40.59 4.05
CA VAL A 136 -1.79 40.01 4.80
C VAL A 136 -0.92 41.10 5.40
#